data_AF-A0A5C7APN8-F1
#
_entry.id   AF-A0A5C7APN8-F1
#
_cell.length_a   1.000
_cell.length_b   1.000
_cell.length_c   1.000
_cell.angle_alpha   90.00
_cell.angle_beta   90.00
_cell.angle_gamma   90.00
#
_symmetry.space_group_name_H-M   'P 1'
#
loop_
_entity.id
_entity.type
_entity.pdbx_description
1 polymer ?
#
loop_
_entity_poly.entity_id
_entity_poly.type
_entity_poly.pdbx_seq_one_letter_code
_entity_poly.pdbx_strand_id
1 'polypeptide(L)' 'MSFRVNATRIKNNQVSVLARVTVNGKRANISLQQKVILSEWNSNKGRAKGNKQESRLLN' A
#
# COMPACT_ATOMS: atom_id res chain seq x y z
N MET A 1 -3.03 -5.52 -11.59
CA MET A 1 -3.39 -5.10 -10.21
C MET A 1 -2.27 -4.20 -9.69
N SER A 2 -2.56 -3.18 -8.88
CA SER A 2 -1.52 -2.27 -8.34
C SER A 2 -1.82 -1.91 -6.89
N PHE A 3 -0.78 -1.76 -6.06
CA PHE A 3 -0.95 -1.33 -4.67
C PHE A 3 -0.56 0.13 -4.50
N ARG A 4 -1.29 0.85 -3.65
CA ARG A 4 -1.08 2.28 -3.39
C ARG A 4 -1.33 2.59 -1.93
N VAL A 5 -0.79 3.73 -1.49
CA VAL A 5 -1.08 4.33 -0.19
C VAL A 5 -1.59 5.74 -0.41
N ASN A 6 -2.42 6.25 0.49
CA ASN A 6 -2.86 7.64 0.45
C ASN A 6 -2.05 8.50 1.42
N ALA A 7 -0.97 9.12 0.91
CA ALA A 7 -0.06 9.94 1.71
C ALA A 7 -0.73 11.17 2.35
N THR A 8 -1.93 11.59 1.95
CA THR A 8 -2.64 12.68 2.64
C THR A 8 -3.42 12.23 3.87
N ARG A 9 -3.58 10.91 4.06
CA ARG A 9 -4.34 10.30 5.18
C ARG A 9 -3.41 9.57 6.16
N ILE A 10 -2.25 10.15 6.44
CA ILE A 10 -1.30 9.60 7.42
C ILE A 10 -1.88 9.76 8.83
N LYS A 11 -1.77 8.71 9.65
CA LYS A 11 -1.98 8.79 11.10
C LYS A 11 -0.82 8.05 11.78
N ASN A 12 -0.16 8.69 12.75
CA ASN A 12 0.99 8.13 13.46
C ASN A 12 2.09 7.62 12.51
N ASN A 13 2.46 8.42 11.50
CA ASN A 13 3.40 8.06 10.42
C ASN A 13 3.02 6.85 9.54
N GLN A 14 1.85 6.25 9.79
CA GLN A 14 1.36 5.11 9.05
C GLN A 14 0.26 5.49 8.07
N VAL A 15 0.16 4.71 7.00
CA VAL A 15 -0.84 4.85 5.97
C VAL A 15 -1.40 3.48 5.58
N SER A 16 -2.70 3.42 5.29
CA SER A 16 -3.35 2.19 4.83
C SER A 16 -2.95 1.84 3.40
N VAL A 17 -2.74 0.55 3.16
CA VAL A 17 -2.49 0.01 1.82
C VAL A 17 -3.81 -0.30 1.12
N LEU A 18 -3.91 0.14 -0.13
CA LEU A 18 -5.04 -0.05 -1.01
C LEU A 18 -4.61 -0.93 -2.19
N ALA A 19 -5.36 -2.00 -2.45
CA ALA A 19 -5.29 -2.74 -3.69
C ALA A 19 -6.20 -2.09 -4.74
N ARG A 20 -5.65 -1.71 -5.88
CA ARG A 20 -6.40 -1.23 -7.04
C ARG A 20 -6.48 -2.34 -8.07
N VAL A 21 -7.71 -2.74 -8.37
CA VAL A 21 -8.03 -3.73 -9.40
C VAL A 21 -8.84 -3.06 -10.51
N THR A 22 -8.64 -3.51 -11.75
CA THR A 22 -9.41 -3.07 -12.91
C THR A 22 -9.89 -4.31 -13.63
N VAL A 23 -11.20 -4.43 -13.81
CA VAL A 23 -11.85 -5.55 -14.49
C VAL A 23 -12.83 -4.96 -15.49
N ASN A 24 -12.71 -5.36 -16.76
CA ASN A 24 -13.59 -4.89 -17.85
C ASN A 24 -13.74 -3.35 -17.88
N GLY A 25 -12.63 -2.62 -17.75
CA GLY A 25 -12.61 -1.15 -17.75
C GLY A 25 -13.08 -0.47 -16.46
N LYS A 26 -13.71 -1.21 -15.52
CA LYS A 26 -14.15 -0.69 -14.22
C LYS A 26 -13.05 -0.84 -13.18
N ARG A 27 -12.83 0.22 -12.38
CA ARG A 27 -11.78 0.26 -11.36
C ARG A 27 -12.39 0.18 -9.96
N ALA A 28 -11.79 -0.61 -9.09
CA ALA A 28 -12.12 -0.65 -7.68
C ALA A 28 -10.84 -0.48 -6.84
N ASN A 29 -10.96 0.26 -5.73
CA ASN A 29 -9.94 0.34 -4.70
C ASN A 29 -10.44 -0.42 -3.47
N ILE A 30 -9.66 -1.38 -3.01
CA ILE A 30 -9.98 -2.26 -1.89
C ILE A 30 -8.97 -1.95 -0.78
N SER A 31 -9.45 -1.62 0.41
CA SER A 31 -8.58 -1.47 1.58
C SER A 31 -8.12 -2.85 2.04
N LEU A 32 -6.82 -3.03 2.22
CA LEU A 32 -6.25 -4.29 2.72
C LEU A 32 -6.27 -4.37 4.26
N GLN A 33 -6.71 -3.31 4.94
CA GLN A 33 -6.61 -3.12 6.40
C GLN A 33 -5.17 -3.19 6.96
N GLN A 34 -4.18 -3.38 6.10
CA GLN A 34 -2.77 -3.31 6.40
C GLN A 34 -2.28 -1.86 6.43
N LYS A 35 -1.33 -1.57 7.31
CA LYS A 35 -0.68 -0.27 7.44
C LYS A 35 0.82 -0.40 7.21
N VAL A 36 1.42 0.64 6.67
CA VAL A 36 2.87 0.75 6.46
C VAL A 36 3.33 2.13 6.90
N ILE A 37 4.55 2.23 7.41
CA ILE A 37 5.20 3.53 7.64
C ILE A 37 5.40 4.20 6.28
N LEU A 38 4.98 5.45 6.12
CA LEU A 38 5.03 6.12 4.81
C LEU A 38 6.46 6.20 4.24
N SER A 39 7.46 6.46 5.08
CA SER A 39 8.87 6.51 4.67
C SER A 39 9.39 5.16 4.16
N GLU A 40 8.79 4.06 4.61
CA GLU A 40 9.12 2.69 4.19
C GLU A 40 8.32 2.24 2.97
N TRP A 41 7.37 3.03 2.47
CA TRP A 41 6.65 2.72 1.24
C TRP A 41 7.45 3.12 0.00
N ASN A 42 7.52 2.23 -1.00
CA ASN A 42 8.03 2.54 -2.33
C ASN A 42 6.87 2.76 -3.30
N SER A 43 6.51 4.03 -3.56
CA SER A 43 5.39 4.39 -4.45
C SER A 43 5.57 3.91 -5.89
N ASN A 44 6.81 3.81 -6.37
CA ASN A 44 7.09 3.36 -7.74
C ASN A 44 6.90 1.86 -7.88
N LYS A 45 7.29 1.08 -6.87
CA LYS A 45 7.17 -0.38 -6.85
C LYS A 45 5.84 -0.87 -6.25
N GLY A 46 5.09 -0.01 -5.59
CA GLY A 46 3.83 -0.35 -4.91
C GLY A 46 4.01 -1.36 -3.78
N ARG A 47 5.07 -1.23 -2.96
CA ARG A 47 5.42 -2.20 -1.91
C ARG A 47 6.24 -1.57 -0.79
N ALA A 48 6.35 -2.25 0.35
CA ALA A 48 7.30 -1.86 1.39
C ALA A 48 8.77 -2.05 0.91
N LYS A 49 9.62 -1.13 1.36
CA LYS A 49 11.08 -1.15 1.18
C LYS A 49 11.72 -2.15 2.14
N GLY A 50 12.89 -2.65 1.78
CA GLY A 50 13.70 -3.52 2.65
C GLY A 50 13.20 -4.96 2.75
N ASN A 51 13.77 -5.69 3.72
CA ASN A 51 13.64 -7.13 3.92
C ASN A 51 13.27 -7.50 5.37
N LYS A 52 12.83 -6.53 6.18
CA LYS A 52 12.30 -6.78 7.53
C LYS A 52 11.12 -7.74 7.46
N GLN A 53 10.85 -8.46 8.54
CA GLN A 53 9.74 -9.42 8.61
C GLN A 53 8.41 -8.78 8.21
N GLU A 54 8.11 -7.58 8.72
CA GLU A 54 6.89 -6.83 8.36
C GLU A 54 6.81 -6.52 6.87
N SER A 55 7.92 -6.11 6.25
CA SER A 55 7.99 -5.85 4.80
C SER A 55 7.76 -7.13 3.99
N ARG A 56 8.18 -8.30 4.49
CA ARG A 56 7.96 -9.60 3.82
C ARG A 56 6.53 -10.10 4.00
N LEU A 57 5.88 -9.80 5.13
CA LEU A 57 4.49 -10.14 5.39
C LEU A 57 3.51 -9.27 4.60
N LEU A 58 3.87 -8.01 4.34
CA LEU A 58 3.02 -7.06 3.62
C LEU A 58 3.02 -7.24 2.09
N ASN A 59 4.17 -7.64 1.53
CA ASN A 59 4.39 -7.71 0.08
C ASN A 59 3.90 -9.02 -0.52
#